data_AF-A0A7V3MZM2-F1
#
_entry.id   AF-A0A7V3MZM2-F1
#
_cell.length_a   1.000
_cell.length_b   1.000
_cell.length_c   1.000
_cell.angle_alpha   90.00
_cell.angle_beta   90.00
_cell.angle_gamma   90.00
#
_symmetry.space_group_name_H-M   'P 1'
#
loop_
_entity.id
_entity.type
_entity.pdbx_description
1 polymer ?
#
loop_
_entity_poly.entity_id
_entity_poly.type
_entity_poly.pdbx_seq_one_letter_code
_entity_poly.pdbx_strand_id
1 'polypeptide(L)' 'GDHRSVQALERDIRAWVDTWNENPKPFVWTKTAEQILEALGRLMKRINGAGH' A
#
# COMPACT_ATOMS: atom_id res chain seq x y z
N GLY A 1 -5.53 -15.04 14.92
CA GLY A 1 -6.77 -15.52 15.57
C GLY A 1 -7.81 -15.66 14.48
N ASP A 2 -8.52 -16.76 14.45
CA ASP A 2 -9.56 -17.03 13.45
C ASP A 2 -10.80 -16.18 13.80
N HIS A 3 -11.10 -15.14 13.02
CA HIS A 3 -12.16 -14.16 13.33
C HIS A 3 -13.54 -14.73 13.00
N ARG A 4 -14.10 -15.54 13.91
CA ARG A 4 -15.35 -16.29 13.69
C ARG A 4 -16.65 -15.48 13.83
N SER A 5 -16.58 -14.17 14.01
CA SER A 5 -17.75 -13.28 13.94
C SER A 5 -17.38 -11.85 13.53
N VAL A 6 -18.35 -11.12 12.97
CA VAL A 6 -18.21 -9.70 12.63
C VAL A 6 -17.83 -8.86 13.85
N GLN A 7 -18.41 -9.16 15.01
CA GLN A 7 -18.10 -8.47 16.27
C GLN A 7 -16.65 -8.68 16.72
N ALA A 8 -16.11 -9.89 16.53
CA ALA A 8 -14.71 -10.16 16.82
C ALA A 8 -13.79 -9.37 15.88
N LEU A 9 -14.11 -9.35 14.58
CA LEU A 9 -13.38 -8.56 13.61
C LEU A 9 -13.42 -7.05 13.93
N GLU A 10 -14.58 -6.51 14.27
CA GLU A 10 -14.73 -5.08 14.59
C GLU A 10 -13.88 -4.69 15.80
N ARG A 11 -13.92 -5.48 16.88
CA ARG A 11 -13.11 -5.25 18.07
C ARG A 11 -11.62 -5.27 17.73
N ASP A 12 -11.19 -6.26 16.95
CA ASP A 12 -9.79 -6.44 16.62
C ASP A 12 -9.28 -5.30 15.71
N ILE A 13 -10.11 -4.78 14.79
CA ILE A 13 -9.79 -3.57 14.00
C ILE A 13 -9.66 -2.33 14.90
N ARG A 14 -10.59 -2.11 15.83
CA ARG A 14 -10.53 -0.95 16.75
C ARG A 14 -9.27 -0.99 17.60
N ALA A 15 -8.95 -2.15 18.19
CA ALA A 15 -7.73 -2.34 18.97
C ALA A 15 -6.45 -2.10 18.13
N TRP A 16 -6.46 -2.53 16.86
CA TRP A 16 -5.36 -2.27 15.94
C TRP A 16 -5.19 -0.78 15.63
N VAL A 17 -6.29 -0.04 15.39
CA VAL A 17 -6.27 1.41 15.16
C VAL A 17 -5.71 2.15 16.38
N ASP A 18 -6.17 1.82 17.59
CA ASP A 18 -5.71 2.46 18.83
C ASP A 18 -4.20 2.27 19.01
N THR A 19 -3.72 1.03 18.85
CA THR A 19 -2.29 0.69 18.94
C THR A 19 -1.46 1.40 17.86
N TRP A 20 -1.99 1.51 16.63
CA TRP A 20 -1.30 2.20 15.54
C TRP A 20 -1.18 3.71 15.78
N ASN A 21 -2.20 4.32 16.39
CA ASN A 21 -2.21 5.75 16.68
C ASN A 21 -1.21 6.15 17.78
N GLU A 22 -0.88 5.26 18.70
CA GLU A 22 0.13 5.52 19.75
C GLU A 22 1.54 5.71 19.17
N ASN A 23 1.89 4.98 18.11
CA ASN A 23 3.18 5.09 17.44
C ASN A 23 3.06 4.78 15.95
N PRO A 24 2.56 5.74 15.15
CA PRO A 24 2.31 5.52 13.75
C PRO A 24 3.63 5.31 13.00
N LYS A 25 3.69 4.26 12.18
CA LYS A 25 4.80 4.04 11.25
C LYS A 25 4.31 4.31 9.84
N PRO A 26 4.15 5.58 9.45
CA PRO A 26 3.58 5.90 8.15
C PRO A 26 4.43 5.29 7.04
N PHE A 27 3.76 4.77 6.02
CA PHE A 27 4.45 4.44 4.78
C PHE A 27 4.97 5.74 4.16
N VAL A 28 6.28 5.82 3.98
CA VAL A 28 6.93 6.95 3.32
C VAL A 28 7.18 6.57 1.86
N TRP A 29 6.60 7.33 0.94
CA TRP A 29 6.93 7.22 -0.47
C TRP A 29 8.41 7.57 -0.66
N THR A 30 9.22 6.58 -1.03
CA THR A 30 10.67 6.78 -1.29
C THR A 30 10.94 7.38 -2.67
N LYS A 31 9.94 7.33 -3.56
CA LYS A 31 9.98 7.92 -4.89
C LYS A 31 9.05 9.12 -4.95
N THR A 32 9.50 10.18 -5.60
CA THR A 32 8.63 11.32 -5.93
C THR A 32 7.58 10.90 -6.95
N ALA A 33 6.48 11.65 -7.04
CA ALA A 33 5.48 11.44 -8.08
C ALA A 33 6.12 11.42 -9.48
N GLU A 34 7.05 12.34 -9.74
CA GLU A 34 7.78 12.42 -11.01
C GLU A 34 8.56 11.14 -11.30
N GLN A 35 9.30 10.60 -10.32
CA GLN A 35 10.06 9.37 -10.50
C GLN A 35 9.16 8.15 -10.77
N ILE A 36 7.94 8.14 -10.23
CA ILE A 36 6.94 7.12 -10.52
C ILE A 36 6.45 7.27 -11.96
N LEU A 37 6.11 8.48 -12.39
CA LEU A 37 5.67 8.78 -13.76
C LEU A 37 6.74 8.43 -14.80
N GLU A 38 8.01 8.77 -14.54
CA GLU A 38 9.12 8.36 -15.39
C GLU A 38 9.29 6.84 -15.48
N ALA A 39 9.14 6.13 -14.35
CA ALA A 39 9.24 4.67 -14.33
C ALA A 39 8.13 4.03 -15.17
N LEU A 40 6.91 4.58 -15.11
CA LEU A 40 5.81 4.17 -15.98
C LEU A 40 6.12 4.46 -17.45
N GLY A 41 6.65 5.63 -17.77
CA GLY A 41 7.07 5.97 -19.13
C GLY A 41 8.12 5.02 -19.69
N ARG A 42 9.13 4.64 -18.90
CA ARG A 42 10.14 3.63 -19.28
C ARG A 42 9.53 2.25 -19.49
N LEU A 43 8.61 1.84 -18.61
CA LEU A 43 7.92 0.55 -18.72
C LEU A 43 7.07 0.49 -19.99
N MET A 44 6.29 1.53 -20.28
CA MET A 44 5.46 1.62 -21.48
C MET A 44 6.32 1.55 -22.74
N LYS A 45 7.44 2.28 -22.81
CA LYS A 45 8.40 2.19 -23.92
C LYS A 45 8.96 0.78 -24.09
N ARG A 46 9.30 0.10 -23.00
CA ARG A 46 9.83 -1.27 -23.04
C ARG A 46 8.79 -2.28 -23.50
N ILE A 47 7.54 -2.16 -23.05
CA ILE A 47 6.45 -3.06 -23.46
C ILE A 47 6.11 -2.81 -24.94
N ASN A 48 6.00 -1.54 -25.35
CA ASN A 48 5.65 -1.19 -26.72
C ASN A 48 6.79 -1.44 -27.72
N GLY A 49 8.05 -1.35 -27.29
CA GLY A 49 9.23 -1.66 -28.10
C GLY A 49 9.57 -3.16 -28.17
N ALA A 50 8.84 -4.01 -27.44
CA ALA A 50 8.96 -5.48 -27.51
C ALA A 50 7.98 -6.10 -28.52
N GLY A 51 7.26 -5.28 -29.31
CA GLY A 51 6.34 -5.71 -30.35
C GLY A 51 6.76 -5.19 -31.72
N HIS A 52 7.29 -6.12 -32.54
CA HIS A 52 7.67 -6.05 -33.96
C HIS A 52 9.08 -5.54 -34.29
#